data_AF-A0A5E4IEU7-F1
#
_entry.id   AF-A0A5E4IEU7-F1
#
_cell.length_a   1.000
_cell.length_b   1.000
_cell.length_c   1.000
_cell.angle_alpha   90.00
_cell.angle_beta   90.00
_cell.angle_gamma   90.00
#
_symmetry.space_group_name_H-M   'P 1'
#
loop_
_entity.id
_entity.type
_entity.pdbx_description
1 polymer ?
#
loop_
_entity_poly.entity_id
_entity_poly.type
_entity_poly.pdbx_seq_one_letter_code
_entity_poly.pdbx_strand_id
1 'polypeptide(L)'
;MVSSLFLEDVIIWLDENEIRYTPNAKFTGKSGYDHLFDFVIPKSKRQPERILQAINRPSRDEAQAAAFAWFDTRDVRPPNSRAYAILNDSERDVPPTVIDALQSYDVRSIPWSKREAVVEELTMQDLDCINTFG
;
A
#
# COMPACT_ATOMS: atom_id res chain seq x y z
N MET A 1 -2.48 -4.39 22.89
CA MET A 1 -2.60 -4.30 21.43
C MET A 1 -1.30 -3.69 20.95
N VAL A 2 -0.45 -4.46 20.28
CA VAL A 2 0.77 -3.91 19.65
C VAL A 2 0.32 -3.42 18.29
N SER A 3 -0.31 -2.24 18.27
CA SER A 3 -0.27 -1.38 17.08
C SER A 3 1.21 -1.24 16.78
N SER A 4 1.70 -1.94 15.76
CA SER A 4 3.13 -2.00 15.50
C SER A 4 3.64 -0.58 15.30
N LEU A 5 4.70 -0.20 16.00
CA LEU A 5 5.43 1.08 15.82
C LEU A 5 5.57 1.43 14.32
N PHE A 6 5.82 0.42 13.50
CA PHE A 6 5.88 0.54 12.05
C PHE A 6 4.62 1.10 11.36
N LEU A 7 3.42 0.74 11.82
CA LEU A 7 2.17 1.28 11.26
C LEU A 7 2.06 2.78 11.58
N GLU A 8 2.49 3.20 12.78
CA GLU A 8 2.55 4.60 13.17
C GLU A 8 3.57 5.36 12.34
N ASP A 9 4.74 4.78 12.08
CA ASP A 9 5.75 5.35 11.19
C ASP A 9 5.20 5.53 9.75
N VAL A 10 4.45 4.55 9.24
CA VAL A 10 3.80 4.65 7.92
C VAL A 10 2.73 5.76 7.92
N ILE A 11 1.93 5.89 8.98
CA ILE A 11 0.95 6.95 9.13
C ILE A 11 1.63 8.33 9.10
N ILE A 12 2.67 8.51 9.92
CA ILE A 12 3.43 9.76 9.98
C ILE A 12 3.99 10.10 8.61
N TRP A 13 4.59 9.13 7.93
CA TRP A 13 5.13 9.34 6.58
C TRP A 13 4.04 9.70 5.54
N LEU A 14 2.87 9.06 5.59
CA LEU A 14 1.74 9.41 4.72
C LEU A 14 1.26 10.85 4.99
N ASP A 15 1.15 11.22 6.26
CA ASP A 15 0.70 12.55 6.70
C ASP A 15 1.72 13.64 6.32
N GLU A 16 3.02 13.41 6.53
CA GLU A 16 4.12 14.32 6.18
C GLU A 16 4.20 14.59 4.67
N ASN A 17 3.79 13.63 3.84
CA ASN A 17 3.74 13.75 2.39
C ASN A 17 2.36 14.20 1.87
N GLU A 18 1.45 14.62 2.75
CA GLU A 18 0.10 15.08 2.43
C GLU A 18 -0.72 14.04 1.62
N ILE A 19 -0.44 12.75 1.82
CA ILE A 19 -1.13 11.66 1.14
C ILE A 19 -2.46 11.42 1.85
N ARG A 20 -3.58 11.67 1.16
CA ARG A 20 -4.92 11.38 1.71
C ARG A 20 -5.22 9.88 1.65
N TYR A 21 -5.53 9.29 2.80
CA TYR A 21 -5.91 7.88 2.91
C TYR A 21 -7.15 7.66 3.79
N THR A 22 -7.75 6.50 3.65
CA THR A 22 -8.75 5.95 4.57
C THR A 22 -8.13 4.78 5.31
N PRO A 23 -8.00 4.84 6.65
CA PRO A 23 -7.41 3.76 7.44
C PRO A 23 -8.41 2.60 7.66
N ASN A 24 -7.89 1.41 7.94
CA ASN A 24 -8.65 0.22 8.33
C ASN A 24 -9.80 -0.12 7.34
N ALA A 25 -9.48 -0.14 6.05
CA ALA A 25 -10.47 -0.38 5.01
C ALA A 25 -10.82 -1.88 4.93
N LYS A 26 -12.12 -2.18 5.00
CA LYS A 26 -12.64 -3.54 4.89
C LYS A 26 -13.25 -3.76 3.50
N PHE A 27 -12.79 -4.79 2.79
CA PHE A 27 -13.34 -5.19 1.50
C PHE A 27 -13.76 -6.65 1.49
N THR A 28 -14.98 -6.92 1.02
CA THR A 28 -15.45 -8.27 0.76
C THR A 28 -14.98 -8.70 -0.63
N GLY A 29 -14.18 -9.77 -0.70
CA GLY A 29 -13.68 -10.34 -1.95
C GLY A 29 -14.72 -11.19 -2.67
N LYS A 30 -14.35 -11.70 -3.87
CA LYS A 30 -15.23 -12.56 -4.68
C LYS A 30 -15.56 -13.89 -3.99
N SER A 31 -14.70 -14.36 -3.08
CA SER A 31 -14.98 -15.53 -2.25
C SER A 31 -16.06 -15.30 -1.19
N GLY A 32 -16.44 -14.05 -0.93
CA GLY A 32 -17.28 -13.65 0.19
C GLY A 32 -16.49 -13.42 1.49
N TYR A 33 -15.16 -13.60 1.49
CA TYR A 33 -14.32 -13.27 2.63
C TYR A 33 -14.04 -11.79 2.73
N ASP A 34 -14.03 -11.32 3.98
CA ASP A 34 -13.67 -9.96 4.30
C ASP A 34 -12.17 -9.85 4.52
N HIS A 35 -11.55 -8.93 3.79
CA HIS A 35 -10.14 -8.59 3.90
C HIS A 35 -9.98 -7.19 4.47
N LEU A 36 -9.08 -7.06 5.44
CA LEU A 36 -8.72 -5.78 6.03
C LEU A 36 -7.43 -5.29 5.38
N PHE A 37 -7.44 -4.04 4.95
CA PHE A 37 -6.27 -3.33 4.48
C PHE A 37 -5.98 -2.15 5.40
N ASP A 38 -4.69 -1.90 5.63
CA ASP A 38 -4.29 -0.82 6.53
C ASP A 38 -4.70 0.54 5.99
N PHE A 39 -4.51 0.79 4.69
CA PHE A 39 -4.84 2.07 4.07
C PHE A 39 -5.40 1.93 2.66
N VAL A 40 -6.27 2.88 2.31
CA VAL A 40 -6.75 3.06 0.94
C VAL A 40 -6.61 4.51 0.56
N ILE A 41 -5.86 4.75 -0.52
CA ILE A 41 -5.71 6.05 -1.14
C ILE A 41 -6.74 6.11 -2.27
N PRO A 42 -7.73 7.02 -2.19
CA PRO A 42 -8.74 7.18 -3.23
C PRO A 42 -8.12 7.51 -4.59
N LYS A 43 -8.86 7.22 -5.66
CA LYS A 43 -8.47 7.63 -7.01
C LYS A 43 -8.37 9.16 -7.11
N SER A 44 -7.41 9.63 -7.88
CA SER A 44 -7.31 11.03 -8.31
C SER A 44 -7.60 11.15 -9.81
N LYS A 45 -7.48 12.36 -10.38
CA LYS A 45 -7.62 12.55 -11.83
C LYS A 45 -6.54 11.82 -12.63
N ARG A 46 -5.35 11.61 -12.05
CA ARG A 46 -4.17 11.05 -12.73
C ARG A 46 -3.75 9.68 -12.21
N GLN A 47 -4.12 9.34 -10.98
CA GLN A 47 -3.75 8.08 -10.33
C GLN A 47 -4.99 7.25 -9.99
N PRO A 48 -4.96 5.92 -10.20
CA PRO A 48 -6.06 5.06 -9.79
C PRO A 48 -6.17 4.95 -8.27
N GLU A 49 -7.16 4.21 -7.81
CA GLU A 49 -7.23 3.82 -6.41
C GLU A 49 -6.02 2.94 -6.05
N ARG A 50 -5.41 3.20 -4.89
CA ARG A 50 -4.22 2.50 -4.42
C ARG A 50 -4.52 1.95 -3.03
N ILE A 51 -4.41 0.64 -2.87
CA ILE A 51 -4.64 -0.07 -1.62
C ILE A 51 -3.28 -0.42 -1.03
N LEU A 52 -3.05 -0.09 0.23
CA LEU A 52 -1.76 -0.24 0.90
C LEU A 52 -1.90 -1.17 2.09
N GLN A 53 -0.93 -2.09 2.21
CA GLN A 53 -0.73 -2.94 3.38
C GLN A 53 0.67 -2.69 3.95
N ALA A 54 0.76 -2.43 5.25
CA ALA A 54 2.01 -2.27 5.99
C ALA A 54 2.40 -3.61 6.65
N ILE A 55 3.45 -4.23 6.14
CA ILE A 55 3.96 -5.52 6.66
C ILE A 55 5.16 -5.24 7.56
N ASN A 56 4.92 -5.24 8.87
CA ASN A 56 5.95 -5.00 9.88
C ASN A 56 7.01 -6.12 9.96
N ARG A 57 6.62 -7.37 9.67
CA ARG A 57 7.55 -8.51 9.67
C ARG A 57 7.43 -9.25 8.34
N PRO A 58 8.19 -8.82 7.32
CA PRO A 58 8.16 -9.44 6.00
C PRO A 58 8.49 -10.92 6.11
N SER A 59 7.47 -11.75 5.96
CA SER A 59 7.55 -13.21 6.01
C SER A 59 6.71 -13.81 4.90
N ARG A 60 6.95 -15.09 4.59
CA ARG A 60 6.20 -15.79 3.55
C ARG A 60 4.70 -15.78 3.84
N ASP A 61 4.32 -15.95 5.11
CA ASP A 61 2.92 -16.03 5.53
C ASP A 61 2.22 -14.68 5.36
N GLU A 62 2.86 -13.58 5.78
CA GLU A 62 2.35 -12.21 5.58
C GLU A 62 2.23 -11.84 4.10
N ALA A 63 3.23 -12.22 3.30
CA ALA A 63 3.23 -11.99 1.86
C ALA A 63 2.09 -12.74 1.17
N GLN A 64 1.87 -14.00 1.54
CA GLN A 64 0.78 -14.83 1.03
C GLN A 64 -0.59 -14.29 1.45
N ALA A 65 -0.72 -13.85 2.70
CA ALA A 65 -1.95 -13.23 3.19
C ALA A 65 -2.30 -11.97 2.40
N ALA A 66 -1.35 -11.04 2.23
CA ALA A 66 -1.55 -9.82 1.46
C ALA A 66 -1.85 -10.11 -0.03
N ALA A 67 -1.11 -11.04 -0.64
CA ALA A 67 -1.32 -11.45 -2.02
C ALA A 67 -2.69 -12.11 -2.24
N PHE A 68 -3.13 -12.95 -1.31
CA PHE A 68 -4.45 -13.58 -1.35
C PHE A 68 -5.57 -12.56 -1.15
N ALA A 69 -5.43 -11.66 -0.18
CA ALA A 69 -6.38 -10.58 0.06
C ALA A 69 -6.56 -9.71 -1.19
N TRP A 70 -5.46 -9.33 -1.85
CA TRP A 70 -5.54 -8.63 -3.13
C TRP A 70 -6.13 -9.50 -4.23
N PHE A 71 -5.74 -10.76 -4.34
CA PHE A 71 -6.27 -11.68 -5.34
C PHE A 71 -7.78 -11.84 -5.27
N ASP A 72 -8.32 -11.92 -4.06
CA ASP A 72 -9.74 -12.11 -3.84
C ASP A 72 -10.54 -10.81 -4.01
N THR A 73 -9.92 -9.65 -3.76
CA THR A 73 -10.60 -8.35 -3.86
C THR A 73 -10.44 -7.67 -5.21
N ARG A 74 -9.40 -7.95 -6.00
CA ARG A 74 -9.11 -7.23 -7.26
C ARG A 74 -10.30 -7.16 -8.23
N ASP A 75 -11.04 -8.26 -8.36
CA ASP A 75 -12.09 -8.42 -9.38
C ASP A 75 -13.38 -7.64 -9.04
N VAL A 76 -13.56 -7.27 -7.78
CA VAL A 76 -14.71 -6.49 -7.31
C VAL A 76 -14.37 -5.00 -7.12
N ARG A 77 -13.17 -4.59 -7.57
CA ARG A 77 -12.67 -3.21 -7.48
C ARG A 77 -12.62 -2.59 -8.88
N PRO A 78 -12.48 -1.26 -8.98
CA PRO A 78 -12.25 -0.61 -10.27
C PRO A 78 -11.09 -1.27 -11.01
N PRO A 79 -11.18 -1.46 -12.34
CA PRO A 79 -10.25 -2.29 -13.11
C PRO A 79 -8.80 -1.79 -13.14
N ASN A 80 -8.53 -0.57 -12.65
CA ASN A 80 -7.19 0.02 -12.58
C ASN A 80 -6.67 0.13 -11.14
N SER A 81 -7.40 -0.37 -10.14
CA SER A 81 -6.96 -0.35 -8.76
C SER A 81 -5.64 -1.11 -8.61
N ARG A 82 -4.75 -0.59 -7.77
CA ARG A 82 -3.41 -1.14 -7.56
C ARG A 82 -3.20 -1.48 -6.09
N ALA A 83 -2.51 -2.58 -5.82
CA ALA A 83 -2.11 -2.97 -4.48
C ALA A 83 -0.62 -2.70 -4.24
N TYR A 84 -0.32 -2.21 -3.05
CA TYR A 84 1.01 -1.87 -2.58
C TYR A 84 1.23 -2.52 -1.21
N ALA A 85 2.43 -3.07 -1.01
CA ALA A 85 2.87 -3.62 0.25
C ALA A 85 4.11 -2.87 0.71
N ILE A 86 4.00 -2.11 1.81
CA ILE A 86 5.13 -1.44 2.45
C ILE A 86 5.77 -2.45 3.40
N LEU A 87 7.03 -2.79 3.16
CA LEU A 87 7.75 -3.85 3.86
C LEU A 87 8.75 -3.22 4.82
N ASN A 88 8.63 -3.49 6.12
CA ASN A 88 9.59 -3.00 7.09
C ASN A 88 10.94 -3.71 6.91
N ASP A 89 11.93 -2.99 6.39
CA ASP A 89 13.31 -3.44 6.25
C ASP A 89 14.27 -2.75 7.24
N SER A 90 13.74 -2.08 8.27
CA SER A 90 14.55 -1.29 9.21
C SER A 90 15.39 -2.16 10.15
N GLU A 91 14.85 -3.30 10.58
CA GLU A 91 15.55 -4.23 11.49
C GLU A 91 16.19 -5.41 10.76
N ARG A 92 15.59 -5.85 9.64
CA ARG A 92 15.99 -7.04 8.90
C ARG A 92 15.70 -6.85 7.42
N ASP A 93 16.59 -7.38 6.59
CA ASP A 93 16.37 -7.40 5.15
C ASP A 93 15.12 -8.21 4.80
N VAL A 94 14.40 -7.73 3.78
CA VAL A 94 13.26 -8.43 3.20
C VAL A 94 13.76 -9.65 2.42
N PRO A 95 13.30 -10.87 2.72
CA PRO A 95 13.66 -12.04 1.92
C PRO A 95 13.21 -11.88 0.46
N PRO A 96 14.04 -12.23 -0.54
CA PRO A 96 13.64 -12.12 -1.96
C PRO A 96 12.36 -12.89 -2.28
N THR A 97 12.14 -14.03 -1.63
CA THR A 97 10.93 -14.84 -1.78
C THR A 97 9.65 -14.12 -1.38
N VAL A 98 9.72 -13.15 -0.46
CA VAL A 98 8.58 -12.30 -0.08
C VAL A 98 8.27 -11.30 -1.19
N ILE A 99 9.30 -10.69 -1.77
CA ILE A 99 9.18 -9.76 -2.90
C ILE A 99 8.58 -10.48 -4.11
N ASP A 100 9.13 -11.65 -4.46
CA ASP A 100 8.67 -12.47 -5.59
C ASP A 100 7.22 -12.91 -5.42
N ALA A 101 6.84 -13.32 -4.21
CA ALA A 101 5.46 -13.73 -3.90
C ALA A 101 4.48 -12.57 -4.10
N LEU A 102 4.78 -11.37 -3.60
CA LEU A 102 3.91 -10.20 -3.77
C LEU A 102 3.79 -9.80 -5.25
N GLN A 103 4.91 -9.72 -5.96
CA GLN A 103 4.95 -9.34 -7.36
C GLN A 103 4.20 -10.32 -8.27
N SER A 104 4.25 -11.62 -7.97
CA SER A 104 3.52 -12.66 -8.72
C SER A 104 2.00 -12.48 -8.71
N TYR A 105 1.47 -11.72 -7.75
CA TYR A 105 0.04 -11.42 -7.63
C TYR A 105 -0.30 -9.97 -7.98
N ASP A 106 0.59 -9.24 -8.63
CA ASP A 106 0.48 -7.81 -8.94
C ASP A 106 0.41 -6.91 -7.70
N VAL A 107 1.00 -7.34 -6.59
CA VAL A 107 1.19 -6.49 -5.40
C VAL A 107 2.57 -5.86 -5.48
N ARG A 108 2.61 -4.52 -5.57
CA ARG A 108 3.87 -3.79 -5.62
C ARG A 108 4.52 -3.74 -4.24
N SER A 109 5.66 -4.39 -4.09
CA SER A 109 6.48 -4.36 -2.88
C SER A 109 7.34 -3.09 -2.81
N ILE A 110 7.30 -2.42 -1.67
CA ILE A 110 8.08 -1.21 -1.37
C ILE A 110 8.83 -1.45 -0.06
N PRO A 111 10.15 -1.67 -0.09
CA PRO A 111 10.96 -1.64 1.13
C PRO A 111 10.84 -0.28 1.80
N TRP A 112 10.73 -0.23 3.12
CA TRP A 112 10.55 0.99 3.90
C TRP A 112 11.69 1.99 3.67
N SER A 113 12.92 1.51 3.53
CA SER A 113 14.09 2.30 3.17
C SER A 113 13.98 3.02 1.81
N LYS A 114 13.10 2.54 0.91
CA LYS A 114 12.89 3.07 -0.45
C LYS A 114 11.55 3.77 -0.64
N ARG A 115 10.81 4.05 0.44
CA ARG A 115 9.48 4.66 0.41
C ARG A 115 9.43 5.99 -0.35
N GLU A 116 10.49 6.79 -0.30
CA GLU A 116 10.55 8.10 -0.97
C GLU A 116 10.40 7.98 -2.49
N ALA A 117 10.83 6.86 -3.08
CA ALA A 117 10.73 6.64 -4.53
C ALA A 117 9.29 6.44 -5.03
N VAL A 118 8.31 6.24 -4.14
CA VAL A 118 6.91 6.03 -4.51
C VAL A 118 5.98 7.15 -4.09
N VAL A 119 6.49 8.19 -3.42
CA VAL A 119 5.68 9.33 -2.96
C VAL A 119 4.91 9.96 -4.11
N GLU A 120 5.55 10.18 -5.26
CA GLU A 120 4.90 10.75 -6.45
C GLU A 120 3.74 9.89 -6.99
N GLU A 121 3.79 8.57 -6.77
CA GLU A 121 2.72 7.67 -7.19
C GLU A 121 1.54 7.62 -6.22
N LEU A 122 1.81 7.86 -4.94
CA LEU A 122 0.82 7.81 -3.86
C LEU A 122 0.18 9.18 -3.60
N THR A 123 0.88 10.26 -3.91
CA THR A 123 0.37 11.62 -3.85
C THR A 123 -0.64 11.88 -4.97
N MET A 124 -1.48 12.89 -4.73
CA MET A 124 -2.30 13.47 -5.78
C MET A 124 -1.42 14.52 -6.47
N GLN A 125 -1.03 14.30 -7.73
CA GLN A 125 -0.44 15.37 -8.56
C GLN A 125 -1.50 16.46 -8.80
N ASP A 126 -1.70 17.34 -7.82
CA ASP A 126 -2.35 18.64 -7.95
C ASP A 126 -1.31 19.78 -7.83
N LEU A 127 0.00 19.47 -7.86
CA LEU A 127 1.10 20.44 -7.81
C LEU A 127 1.25 21.30 -9.10
N ASP A 128 0.44 21.09 -10.13
CA ASP A 128 0.45 21.92 -11.35
C ASP A 128 -0.25 23.29 -11.18
N CYS A 129 -0.74 23.64 -9.98
CA CYS A 129 -1.39 24.94 -9.74
C CYS A 129 -0.53 26.03 -9.06
N ILE A 130 0.71 25.75 -8.63
CA ILE A 130 1.51 26.76 -7.88
C ILE A 130 2.60 27.44 -8.74
N ASN A 131 2.99 26.89 -9.91
CA ASN A 131 4.05 27.47 -10.74
C ASN A 131 3.55 28.14 -12.05
N THR A 132 2.55 29.02 -11.98
CA THR A 132 2.21 29.91 -13.11
C THR A 132 2.05 31.38 -12.70
N PHE A 133 2.54 31.78 -11.52
CA PHE A 133 2.73 33.19 -11.20
C PHE A 133 4.08 33.38 -10.48
N GLY A 134 5.10 33.75 -11.26
CA GLY A 134 6.44 34.09 -10.80
C GLY A 134 7.33 34.46 -11.97
#